data_AF-A0A0S8IGV3-F1
#
_entry.id   AF-A0A0S8IGV3-F1
#
_cell.length_a   1.000
_cell.length_b   1.000
_cell.length_c   1.000
_cell.angle_alpha   90.00
_cell.angle_beta   90.00
_cell.angle_gamma   90.00
#
_symmetry.space_group_name_H-M   'P 1'
#
loop_
_entity.id
_entity.type
_entity.pdbx_description
1 polymer ?
#
loop_
_entity_poly.entity_id
_entity_poly.type
_entity_poly.pdbx_seq_one_letter_code
_entity_poly.pdbx_strand_id
1 'polypeptide(L)'
;MMHFKQIESIIIEILQEADGRFLLPYQIFEKIRVKDQALAQHIENEYPSAAGRPPMGAGAGIYYSPASFIAHALDSFMKVRTEITKEWLVTSDISIKEVQPGSEEGVSIWAWKETT
;
A
#
# COMPACT_ATOMS: atom_id res chain seq x y z
N MET A 1 17.18 -5.22 8.76
CA MET A 1 16.90 -4.12 9.72
C MET A 1 17.15 -2.72 9.13
N MET A 2 18.14 -2.51 8.24
CA MET A 2 18.32 -1.23 7.50
C MET A 2 17.18 -0.90 6.52
N HIS A 3 16.61 -1.89 5.84
CA HIS A 3 15.55 -1.67 4.83
C HIS A 3 14.26 -1.05 5.40
N PHE A 4 13.88 -1.37 6.63
CA PHE A 4 12.59 -0.92 7.19
C PHE A 4 12.52 0.60 7.39
N LYS A 5 13.64 1.23 7.79
CA LYS A 5 13.73 2.69 7.94
C LYS A 5 13.72 3.42 6.59
N GLN A 6 14.34 2.85 5.56
CA GLN A 6 14.32 3.39 4.20
C GLN A 6 12.89 3.33 3.64
N ILE A 7 12.19 2.21 3.87
CA ILE A 7 10.78 2.01 3.49
C ILE A 7 9.87 2.99 4.24
N GLU A 8 10.08 3.19 5.54
CA GLU A 8 9.33 4.20 6.31
C GLU A 8 9.52 5.60 5.72
N SER A 9 10.78 6.01 5.48
CA SER A 9 11.10 7.34 4.97
C SER A 9 10.44 7.62 3.62
N ILE A 10 10.55 6.69 2.66
CA ILE A 10 9.99 6.90 1.32
C ILE A 10 8.46 6.88 1.33
N ILE A 11 7.84 6.05 2.18
CA ILE A 11 6.38 6.00 2.32
C ILE A 11 5.86 7.29 2.94
N ILE A 12 6.52 7.82 3.98
CA ILE A 12 6.16 9.09 4.59
C ILE A 12 6.25 10.22 3.55
N GLU A 13 7.34 10.28 2.78
CA GLU A 13 7.50 11.26 1.70
C GLU A 13 6.36 11.16 0.69
N ILE A 14 6.01 9.95 0.24
CA ILE A 14 4.91 9.70 -0.68
C ILE A 14 3.55 10.17 -0.12
N LEU A 15 3.28 9.90 1.16
CA LEU A 15 2.03 10.31 1.80
C LEU A 15 1.96 11.82 2.02
N GLN A 16 3.09 12.46 2.33
CA GLN A 16 3.18 13.92 2.46
C GLN A 16 2.98 14.61 1.11
N GLU A 17 3.59 14.11 0.04
CA GLU A 17 3.40 14.60 -1.33
C GLU A 17 1.96 14.41 -1.84
N ALA A 18 1.21 13.48 -1.25
CA ALA A 18 -0.20 13.28 -1.57
C ALA A 18 -1.08 14.43 -1.08
N ASP A 19 -0.58 15.29 -0.18
CA ASP A 19 -1.26 16.50 0.31
C ASP A 19 -2.65 16.19 0.87
N GLY A 20 -2.69 15.31 1.88
CA GLY A 20 -3.92 14.85 2.52
C GLY A 20 -4.79 13.90 1.69
N ARG A 21 -4.45 13.64 0.42
CA ARG A 21 -5.19 12.68 -0.42
C ARG A 21 -4.88 11.25 -0.01
N PHE A 22 -5.94 10.47 0.09
CA PHE A 22 -5.87 9.04 0.34
C PHE A 22 -5.31 8.27 -0.85
N LEU A 23 -4.36 7.38 -0.57
CA LEU A 23 -3.72 6.48 -1.52
C LEU A 23 -3.99 5.02 -1.15
N LEU A 24 -4.17 4.19 -2.17
CA LEU A 24 -4.18 2.73 -2.03
C LEU A 24 -2.74 2.22 -1.82
N PRO A 25 -2.53 1.11 -1.10
CA PRO A 25 -1.21 0.50 -0.94
C PRO A 25 -0.51 0.20 -2.28
N TYR A 26 -1.28 -0.18 -3.30
CA TYR A 26 -0.76 -0.35 -4.66
C TYR A 26 -0.24 0.97 -5.27
N GLN A 27 -0.97 2.08 -5.11
CA GLN A 27 -0.52 3.39 -5.60
C GLN A 27 0.75 3.87 -4.88
N ILE A 28 0.87 3.58 -3.58
CA ILE A 28 2.08 3.86 -2.81
C ILE A 28 3.25 3.03 -3.36
N PHE A 29 3.04 1.74 -3.62
CA PHE A 29 4.07 0.88 -4.20
C PHE A 29 4.53 1.35 -5.59
N GLU A 30 3.60 1.72 -6.47
CA GLU A 30 3.93 2.28 -7.79
C GLU A 30 4.76 3.58 -7.67
N LYS A 31 4.47 4.43 -6.68
CA LYS A 31 5.28 5.62 -6.39
C LYS A 31 6.67 5.27 -5.86
N ILE A 32 6.81 4.22 -5.04
CA ILE A 32 8.12 3.69 -4.64
C ILE A 32 8.91 3.24 -5.87
N ARG A 33 8.27 2.52 -6.80
CA ARG A 33 8.91 2.06 -8.04
C ARG A 33 9.48 3.21 -8.87
N VAL A 34 8.81 4.36 -8.88
CA VAL A 34 9.29 5.56 -9.57
C VAL A 34 10.43 6.26 -8.81
N LYS A 35 10.36 6.33 -7.47
CA LYS A 35 11.34 7.05 -6.64
C LYS A 35 12.62 6.25 -6.33
N ASP A 36 12.49 4.94 -6.10
CA ASP A 36 13.58 4.03 -5.75
C ASP A 36 13.32 2.65 -6.36
N GLN A 37 13.76 2.49 -7.61
CA GLN A 37 13.57 1.27 -8.38
C GLN A 37 14.26 0.06 -7.72
N ALA A 38 15.42 0.26 -7.07
CA ALA A 38 16.15 -0.82 -6.41
C ALA A 38 15.38 -1.35 -5.20
N LEU A 39 14.79 -0.45 -4.40
CA LEU A 39 13.92 -0.81 -3.30
C LEU A 39 12.65 -1.52 -3.77
N ALA A 40 12.03 -1.04 -4.85
CA ALA A 40 10.84 -1.68 -5.41
C ALA A 40 11.13 -3.11 -5.90
N GLN A 41 12.25 -3.32 -6.60
CA GLN A 41 12.70 -4.65 -7.02
C GLN A 41 12.96 -5.56 -5.82
N HIS A 42 13.56 -5.03 -4.76
CA HIS A 42 13.77 -5.80 -3.54
C HIS A 42 12.44 -6.24 -2.91
N ILE A 43 11.47 -5.33 -2.78
CA ILE A 43 10.12 -5.66 -2.29
C ILE A 43 9.44 -6.69 -3.18
N GLU A 44 9.52 -6.56 -4.51
CA GLU A 44 8.95 -7.54 -5.45
C GLU A 44 9.59 -8.93 -5.34
N ASN A 45 10.89 -8.99 -5.10
CA ASN A 45 11.60 -10.27 -4.95
C ASN A 45 11.25 -10.97 -3.63
N GLU A 46 11.09 -10.20 -2.54
CA GLU A 46 10.69 -10.76 -1.23
C GLU A 46 9.19 -11.08 -1.16
N TYR A 47 8.36 -10.31 -1.86
CA TYR A 47 6.91 -10.37 -1.84
C TYR A 47 6.34 -10.46 -3.27
N PRO A 48 6.65 -11.54 -4.00
CA PRO A 48 6.24 -11.66 -5.39
C PRO A 48 4.73 -11.79 -5.50
N SER A 49 4.15 -11.09 -6.48
CA SER A 49 2.79 -11.38 -6.92
C SER A 49 2.81 -12.59 -7.86
N ALA A 50 1.95 -13.57 -7.63
CA ALA A 50 1.84 -14.72 -8.51
C ALA A 50 1.53 -14.28 -9.95
N ALA A 51 2.19 -14.90 -10.93
CA ALA A 51 1.94 -14.61 -12.35
C ALA A 51 0.52 -15.02 -12.75
N GLY A 52 -0.19 -14.13 -13.46
CA GLY A 52 -1.60 -14.30 -13.85
C GLY A 52 -2.56 -13.41 -13.05
N ARG A 53 -3.87 -13.50 -13.34
CA ARG A 53 -4.94 -12.92 -12.50
C ARG A 53 -5.52 -14.04 -11.63
N PRO A 54 -4.82 -14.55 -10.60
CA PRO A 54 -5.42 -15.55 -9.74
C PRO A 54 -6.67 -14.93 -9.09
N PRO A 55 -7.75 -15.71 -8.91
CA PRO A 55 -8.89 -15.28 -8.11
C PRO A 55 -8.37 -14.79 -6.75
N MET A 56 -8.83 -13.62 -6.30
CA MET A 56 -8.46 -13.11 -4.97
C MET A 56 -8.85 -14.17 -3.93
N GLY A 57 -7.92 -14.53 -3.04
CA GLY A 57 -8.07 -15.64 -2.10
C GLY A 57 -7.37 -16.94 -2.50
N ALA A 58 -7.07 -17.17 -3.79
CA ALA A 58 -6.39 -18.39 -4.26
C ALA A 58 -4.87 -18.44 -3.96
N GLY A 59 -4.36 -17.50 -3.15
CA GLY A 59 -2.95 -17.44 -2.72
C GLY A 59 -2.74 -16.68 -1.41
N ALA A 60 -3.83 -16.32 -0.71
CA ALA A 60 -3.81 -15.47 0.49
C ALA A 60 -3.08 -16.10 1.70
N GLY A 61 -2.71 -17.38 1.62
CA GLY A 61 -1.91 -18.05 2.64
C GLY A 61 -0.40 -18.00 2.43
N ILE A 62 0.11 -17.64 1.23
CA ILE A 62 1.52 -17.87 0.88
C ILE A 62 2.18 -16.67 0.16
N TYR A 63 1.41 -15.85 -0.58
CA TYR A 63 1.97 -14.72 -1.34
C TYR A 63 1.47 -13.38 -0.77
N TYR A 64 2.25 -12.81 0.14
CA TYR A 64 2.20 -11.37 0.39
C TYR A 64 2.55 -10.68 -0.93
N SER A 65 1.62 -9.90 -1.52
CA SER A 65 1.94 -9.04 -2.65
C SER A 65 2.71 -7.80 -2.18
N PRO A 66 3.37 -7.03 -3.07
CA PRO A 66 3.99 -5.77 -2.68
C PRO A 66 2.99 -4.80 -2.04
N ALA A 67 1.76 -4.75 -2.57
CA ALA A 67 0.70 -3.92 -1.98
C ALA A 67 0.29 -4.39 -0.57
N SER A 68 0.20 -5.71 -0.35
CA SER A 68 -0.05 -6.27 0.98
C SER A 68 1.07 -5.91 1.95
N PHE A 69 2.33 -6.06 1.52
CA PHE A 69 3.49 -5.64 2.31
C PHE A 69 3.40 -4.16 2.72
N ILE A 70 3.08 -3.27 1.77
CA ILE A 70 2.92 -1.83 2.07
C ILE A 70 1.81 -1.59 3.09
N ALA A 71 0.65 -2.25 2.97
CA ALA A 71 -0.43 -2.14 3.94
C ALA A 71 0.01 -2.56 5.35
N HIS A 72 0.72 -3.68 5.46
CA HIS A 72 1.27 -4.15 6.75
C HIS A 72 2.36 -3.23 7.31
N ALA A 73 3.20 -2.65 6.45
CA ALA A 73 4.20 -1.66 6.87
C ALA A 73 3.51 -0.42 7.45
N LEU A 74 2.47 0.10 6.77
CA LEU A 74 1.68 1.24 7.23
C LEU A 74 0.96 0.96 8.56
N ASP A 75 0.37 -0.22 8.74
CA ASP A 75 -0.21 -0.66 10.01
C ASP A 75 0.82 -0.67 11.16
N SER A 76 2.10 -0.94 10.86
CA SER A 76 3.18 -0.82 11.84
C SER A 76 3.56 0.65 12.09
N PHE A 77 3.66 1.46 11.04
CA PHE A 77 4.11 2.86 11.16
C PHE A 77 3.08 3.73 11.88
N MET A 78 1.79 3.54 11.64
CA MET A 78 0.74 4.33 12.29
C MET A 78 0.71 4.19 13.81
N LYS A 79 1.31 3.12 14.38
CA LYS A 79 1.44 2.94 15.84
C LYS A 79 2.40 3.96 16.47
N VAL A 80 3.30 4.54 15.68
CA VAL A 80 4.32 5.51 16.13
C VAL A 80 4.23 6.85 15.41
N ARG A 81 3.50 6.93 14.28
CA ARG A 81 3.22 8.14 13.51
C ARG A 81 1.72 8.41 13.51
N THR A 82 1.25 9.30 14.38
CA THR A 82 -0.18 9.64 14.50
C THR A 82 -0.72 10.37 13.28
N GLU A 83 0.16 10.90 12.43
CA GLU A 83 -0.16 11.59 11.18
C GLU A 83 -0.59 10.62 10.07
N ILE A 84 -0.19 9.35 10.17
CA ILE A 84 -0.60 8.32 9.21
C ILE A 84 -2.03 7.87 9.55
N THR A 85 -2.96 8.22 8.67
CA THR A 85 -4.38 7.88 8.83
C THR A 85 -4.75 6.72 7.92
N LYS A 86 -5.42 5.71 8.49
CA LYS A 86 -6.02 4.58 7.77
C LYS A 86 -7.53 4.76 7.72
N GLU A 87 -8.10 4.67 6.52
CA GLU A 87 -9.55 4.56 6.31
C GLU A 87 -9.87 3.34 5.43
N TRP A 88 -11.14 2.96 5.37
CA TRP A 88 -11.61 1.86 4.53
C TRP A 88 -12.46 2.43 3.40
N LEU A 89 -12.05 2.18 2.17
CA LEU A 89 -12.83 2.50 0.98
C LEU A 89 -13.94 1.46 0.82
N VAL A 90 -15.17 1.86 1.07
CA VAL A 90 -16.36 1.05 0.79
C VAL A 90 -16.77 1.27 -0.66
N THR A 91 -16.64 0.24 -1.50
CA THR A 91 -16.91 0.33 -2.94
C THR A 91 -18.31 -0.15 -3.34
N SER A 92 -19.19 -0.47 -2.37
CA SER A 92 -20.53 -1.01 -2.63
C SER A 92 -21.35 -0.15 -3.59
N ASP A 93 -21.08 1.16 -3.63
CA ASP A 93 -21.86 2.13 -4.40
C ASP A 93 -21.04 2.85 -5.49
N ILE A 94 -19.77 2.45 -5.73
CA ILE A 94 -18.86 3.13 -6.66
C ILE A 94 -18.27 2.14 -7.67
N SER A 95 -18.52 2.37 -8.96
CA SER A 95 -17.86 1.66 -10.05
C SER A 95 -16.55 2.37 -10.43
N ILE A 96 -15.41 1.78 -10.07
CA ILE A 96 -14.09 2.26 -10.49
C ILE A 96 -13.75 1.60 -11.83
N LYS A 97 -13.67 2.39 -12.91
CA LYS A 97 -13.49 1.91 -14.30
C LYS A 97 -12.23 1.06 -14.55
N GLU A 98 -11.22 1.15 -13.69
CA GLU A 98 -9.89 0.57 -13.95
C GLU A 98 -9.34 -0.30 -12.80
N VAL A 99 -10.03 -0.36 -11.66
CA VAL A 99 -9.62 -1.17 -10.51
C VAL A 99 -10.82 -2.02 -10.12
N GLN A 100 -10.86 -3.27 -10.58
CA GLN A 100 -11.71 -4.27 -9.94
C GLN A 100 -10.94 -4.79 -8.72
N PRO A 101 -11.31 -4.40 -7.49
CA PRO A 101 -10.82 -5.12 -6.34
C PRO A 101 -11.35 -6.56 -6.48
N GLY A 102 -10.46 -7.54 -6.44
CA GLY A 102 -10.85 -8.96 -6.42
C GLY A 102 -11.64 -9.40 -5.18
N SER A 103 -11.98 -8.47 -4.28
CA SER A 103 -12.81 -8.61 -3.09
C SER A 103 -13.77 -7.42 -3.08
N GLU A 104 -15.06 -7.68 -2.92
CA GLU A 104 -16.08 -6.64 -2.71
C GLU A 104 -15.97 -5.98 -1.32
N GLU A 105 -15.16 -6.57 -0.43
CA GLU A 105 -14.88 -6.03 0.90
C GLU A 105 -13.83 -4.90 0.83
N GLY A 106 -14.09 -3.83 1.59
CA GLY A 106 -13.42 -2.54 1.44
C GLY A 106 -11.90 -2.58 1.41
N VAL A 107 -11.31 -1.70 0.59
CA VAL A 107 -9.86 -1.58 0.44
C VAL A 107 -9.33 -0.50 1.37
N SER A 108 -8.31 -0.78 2.17
CA SER A 108 -7.72 0.25 3.03
C SER A 108 -7.08 1.36 2.18
N ILE A 109 -7.29 2.60 2.58
CA ILE A 109 -6.69 3.79 1.99
C ILE A 109 -5.94 4.58 3.06
N TRP A 110 -4.88 5.28 2.65
CA TRP A 110 -3.89 5.85 3.56
C TRP A 110 -3.51 7.26 3.18
N ALA A 111 -3.41 8.16 4.16
CA ALA A 111 -3.03 9.56 3.95
C ALA A 111 -2.10 10.05 5.08
N TRP A 112 -1.35 11.11 4.78
CA TRP A 112 -0.71 11.95 5.79
C TRP A 112 -1.68 13.06 6.18
N LYS A 113 -2.00 13.17 7.48
CA LYS A 113 -2.83 14.24 8.03
C LYS A 113 -2.02 15.05 9.00
N GLU A 114 -1.88 16.34 8.72
CA GLU A 114 -1.27 17.27 9.67
C GLU A 114 -2.14 17.32 10.93
N THR A 115 -1.51 17.14 12.09
CA THR A 115 -2.15 17.33 13.40
C THR A 115 -2.41 18.82 13.60
N THR A 116 -3.66 19.24 13.35
CA THR A 116 -4.20 20.55 13.76
C THR A 116 -4.04 20.80 15.25
#